data_AF-A0A955TF01-F1
#
_entry.id   AF-A0A955TF01-F1
#
_cell.length_a   1.000
_cell.length_b   1.000
_cell.length_c   1.000
_cell.angle_alpha   90.00
_cell.angle_beta   90.00
_cell.angle_gamma   90.00
#
_symmetry.space_group_name_H-M   'P 1'
#
loop_
_entity.id
_entity.type
_entity.pdbx_description
1 polymer ?
#
loop_
_entity_poly.entity_id
_entity_poly.type
_entity_poly.pdbx_seq_one_letter_code
_entity_poly.pdbx_strand_id
1 'polypeptide(L)'
;HRISRAAGLIGGATFCSRILGFIRDVTLANLFGANASADAFYIAYRIPNLLRELFAEGSMSSAFIPVFTEYHSTRSKQETWELASAAFTTLLTLVTAVTLMGIVAAPSLVWLLAPGLRGQANQLATTTLLTQIMFPYLLFVSLAALAMGILNSLHSFAVPALAPVFFNLCVIFFAVAISPFFDQAILAVAIGIVVGGLAQFLMQLPSLHKHGFPLSWNFHPRHPGVKRMGFLLIPSLLGLAVTQINLTIST
;
A
#
# COMPACT_ATOMS: atom_id res chain seq x y z
N HIS A 1 3.71 2.31 -33.83
CA HIS A 1 4.50 3.32 -33.08
C HIS A 1 3.94 3.75 -31.71
N ARG A 2 2.61 3.87 -31.49
CA ARG A 2 2.07 4.23 -30.15
C ARG A 2 2.25 3.13 -29.09
N ILE A 3 2.08 1.86 -29.47
CA ILE A 3 2.23 0.72 -28.55
C ILE A 3 3.68 0.55 -28.08
N SER A 4 4.67 0.65 -28.97
CA SER A 4 6.09 0.54 -28.60
C SER A 4 6.58 1.70 -27.72
N ARG A 5 6.08 2.92 -27.93
CA ARG A 5 6.37 4.06 -27.05
C ARG A 5 5.71 3.91 -25.67
N ALA A 6 4.46 3.47 -25.60
CA ALA A 6 3.78 3.22 -24.33
C ALA A 6 4.44 2.08 -23.53
N ALA A 7 4.79 0.98 -24.19
CA ALA A 7 5.53 -0.12 -23.58
C ALA A 7 6.92 0.31 -23.09
N GLY A 8 7.65 1.12 -23.88
CA GLY A 8 8.94 1.68 -23.48
C GLY A 8 8.83 2.60 -22.26
N LEU A 9 7.80 3.44 -22.18
CA LEU A 9 7.56 4.32 -21.04
C LEU A 9 7.22 3.53 -19.77
N ILE A 10 6.34 2.53 -19.87
CA ILE A 10 5.96 1.67 -18.73
C ILE A 10 7.16 0.84 -18.27
N GLY A 11 7.92 0.26 -19.20
CA GLY A 11 9.14 -0.48 -18.92
C GLY A 11 10.19 0.38 -18.23
N GLY A 12 10.41 1.60 -18.73
CA GLY A 12 11.31 2.58 -18.11
C GLY A 12 10.86 2.99 -16.71
N ALA A 13 9.58 3.32 -16.52
CA ALA A 13 9.03 3.66 -15.21
C ALA A 13 9.17 2.51 -14.19
N THR A 14 8.88 1.29 -14.62
CA THR A 14 9.03 0.08 -13.79
C THR A 14 10.49 -0.16 -13.43
N PHE A 15 11.40 -0.01 -14.38
CA PHE A 15 12.83 -0.17 -14.15
C PHE A 15 13.37 0.89 -13.18
N CYS A 16 13.00 2.16 -13.37
CA CYS A 16 13.35 3.24 -12.43
C CYS A 16 12.80 2.97 -11.03
N SER A 17 11.57 2.48 -10.92
CA SER A 17 10.97 2.09 -9.64
C SER A 17 11.77 0.98 -8.95
N ARG A 18 12.21 -0.03 -9.69
CA ARG A 18 13.05 -1.13 -9.17
C ARG A 18 14.42 -0.65 -8.72
N ILE A 19 15.08 0.22 -9.51
CA ILE A 19 16.36 0.81 -9.13
C ILE A 19 16.22 1.63 -7.86
N LEU A 20 15.20 2.49 -7.76
CA LEU A 20 14.98 3.29 -6.55
C LEU A 20 14.60 2.43 -5.35
N GLY A 21 13.87 1.34 -5.55
CA GLY A 21 13.60 0.36 -4.50
C GLY A 21 14.89 -0.27 -3.99
N PHE A 22 15.78 -0.67 -4.90
CA PHE A 22 17.10 -1.19 -4.53
C PHE A 22 17.96 -0.15 -3.80
N ILE A 23 17.99 1.10 -4.27
CA ILE A 23 18.71 2.19 -3.59
C ILE A 23 18.15 2.41 -2.19
N ARG A 24 16.82 2.41 -2.03
CA ARG A 24 16.16 2.50 -0.73
C ARG A 24 16.63 1.36 0.18
N ASP A 25 16.62 0.13 -0.29
CA ASP A 25 17.00 -1.02 0.53
C ASP A 25 18.47 -0.96 0.95
N VAL A 26 19.38 -0.58 0.05
CA VAL A 26 20.80 -0.33 0.38
C VAL A 26 20.95 0.82 1.38
N THR A 27 20.17 1.89 1.22
CA THR A 27 20.18 3.04 2.13
C THR A 27 19.76 2.63 3.53
N LEU A 28 18.66 1.86 3.65
CA LEU A 28 18.19 1.36 4.94
C LEU A 28 19.16 0.36 5.57
N ALA A 29 19.74 -0.53 4.76
CA ALA A 29 20.77 -1.47 5.23
C ALA A 29 22.01 -0.75 5.79
N ASN A 30 22.46 0.33 5.14
CA ASN A 30 23.58 1.13 5.61
C ASN A 30 23.24 1.97 6.85
N LEU A 31 22.01 2.53 6.89
CA LEU A 31 21.56 3.37 8.00
C LEU A 31 21.34 2.55 9.28
N PHE A 32 20.73 1.38 9.14
CA PHE A 32 20.44 0.52 10.28
C PHE A 32 21.64 -0.36 10.64
N GLY A 33 22.36 -0.91 9.66
CA GLY A 33 23.37 -1.94 9.90
C GLY A 33 22.74 -3.25 10.43
N ALA A 34 23.58 -4.16 10.94
CA ALA A 34 23.14 -5.41 11.57
C ALA A 34 23.06 -5.25 13.11
N ASN A 35 22.13 -4.42 13.59
CA ASN A 35 21.92 -4.18 15.02
C ASN A 35 20.45 -4.39 15.43
N ALA A 36 20.20 -4.52 16.74
CA ALA A 36 18.88 -4.83 17.30
C ALA A 36 17.76 -3.84 16.88
N SER A 37 18.11 -2.61 16.52
CA SER A 37 17.18 -1.60 16.00
C SER A 37 16.65 -1.96 14.60
N ALA A 38 17.48 -2.57 13.76
CA ALA A 38 17.09 -3.06 12.44
C ALA A 38 16.05 -4.19 12.55
N ASP A 39 16.28 -5.14 13.45
CA ASP A 39 15.35 -6.26 13.68
C ASP A 39 13.98 -5.77 14.14
N ALA A 40 13.95 -4.82 15.08
CA ALA A 40 12.71 -4.19 15.55
C ALA A 40 11.94 -3.53 14.39
N PHE A 41 12.64 -2.82 13.50
CA PHE A 41 12.04 -2.20 12.33
C PHE A 41 11.47 -3.23 11.35
N TYR A 42 12.23 -4.27 10.98
CA TYR A 42 11.76 -5.28 10.03
C TYR A 42 10.57 -6.09 10.58
N ILE A 43 10.60 -6.41 11.88
CA ILE A 43 9.47 -7.05 12.57
C ILE A 43 8.24 -6.13 12.53
N ALA A 44 8.40 -4.85 12.88
CA ALA A 44 7.30 -3.88 12.86
C ALA A 44 6.72 -3.70 11.45
N TYR A 45 7.58 -3.65 10.43
CA TYR A 45 7.16 -3.47 9.04
C TYR A 45 6.44 -4.68 8.45
N ARG A 46 6.73 -5.90 8.94
CA ARG A 46 6.13 -7.13 8.44
C ARG A 46 4.60 -7.10 8.54
N ILE A 47 4.04 -6.59 9.64
CA ILE A 47 2.58 -6.58 9.85
C ILE A 47 1.87 -5.69 8.80
N PRO A 48 2.18 -4.38 8.67
CA PRO A 48 1.59 -3.56 7.62
C PRO A 48 1.88 -4.08 6.21
N ASN A 49 3.07 -4.65 5.97
CA ASN A 49 3.43 -5.17 4.66
C ASN A 49 2.61 -6.40 4.25
N LEU A 50 2.36 -7.35 5.16
CA LEU A 50 1.48 -8.49 4.89
C LEU A 50 0.06 -8.02 4.54
N LEU A 51 -0.47 -7.05 5.28
CA LEU A 51 -1.78 -6.48 4.98
C LEU A 51 -1.79 -5.76 3.63
N ARG A 52 -0.72 -5.03 3.28
CA ARG A 52 -0.56 -4.46 1.95
C ARG A 52 -0.58 -5.52 0.86
N GLU A 53 0.13 -6.63 1.05
CA GLU A 53 0.15 -7.73 0.07
C GLU A 53 -1.25 -8.32 -0.13
N LEU A 54 -2.00 -8.48 0.96
CA LEU A 54 -3.38 -8.96 0.94
C LEU A 54 -4.36 -7.97 0.28
N PHE A 55 -4.22 -6.67 0.53
CA PHE A 55 -5.21 -5.66 0.12
C PHE A 55 -4.82 -4.80 -1.10
N ALA A 56 -3.57 -4.81 -1.55
CA ALA A 56 -3.06 -3.83 -2.52
C ALA A 56 -2.28 -4.44 -3.70
N GLU A 57 -1.48 -5.51 -3.52
CA GLU A 57 -0.52 -5.96 -4.56
C GLU A 57 -1.12 -6.76 -5.74
N GLY A 58 -2.42 -7.05 -5.74
CA GLY A 58 -3.03 -7.68 -6.91
C GLY A 58 -4.46 -8.15 -6.71
N SER A 59 -4.84 -8.50 -5.48
CA SER A 59 -6.21 -8.88 -5.12
C SER A 59 -7.21 -7.77 -5.49
N MET A 60 -6.93 -6.54 -5.09
CA MET A 60 -7.77 -5.39 -5.34
C MET A 60 -7.91 -5.08 -6.83
N SER A 61 -6.80 -5.05 -7.56
CA SER A 61 -6.81 -4.85 -9.01
C SER A 61 -7.57 -5.98 -9.73
N SER A 62 -7.37 -7.25 -9.33
CA SER A 62 -8.03 -8.40 -9.94
C SER A 62 -9.55 -8.42 -9.72
N ALA A 63 -10.03 -7.95 -8.58
CA ALA A 63 -11.44 -7.87 -8.25
C ALA A 63 -12.10 -6.61 -8.81
N PHE A 64 -11.37 -5.49 -8.84
CA PHE A 64 -11.88 -4.18 -9.22
C PHE A 64 -11.94 -4.01 -10.74
N ILE A 65 -10.84 -4.30 -11.45
CA ILE A 65 -10.69 -3.99 -12.88
C ILE A 65 -11.82 -4.61 -13.71
N PRO A 66 -12.17 -5.91 -13.58
CA PRO A 66 -13.24 -6.49 -14.39
C PRO A 66 -14.59 -5.81 -14.19
N VAL A 67 -14.94 -5.49 -12.93
CA VAL A 67 -16.21 -4.84 -12.60
C VAL A 67 -16.23 -3.40 -13.11
N PHE A 68 -15.13 -2.66 -12.94
CA PHE A 68 -15.05 -1.28 -13.42
C PHE A 68 -15.07 -1.21 -14.96
N THR A 69 -14.32 -2.06 -15.64
CA THR A 69 -14.31 -2.12 -17.11
C THR A 69 -15.69 -2.47 -17.66
N GLU A 70 -16.41 -3.41 -17.04
CA GLU A 70 -17.79 -3.74 -17.44
C GLU A 70 -18.72 -2.52 -17.30
N TYR A 71 -18.68 -1.81 -16.17
CA TYR A 71 -19.47 -0.59 -15.97
C TYR A 71 -19.09 0.48 -16.99
N HIS A 72 -17.80 0.72 -17.19
CA HIS A 72 -17.30 1.71 -18.14
C HIS A 72 -17.73 1.42 -19.59
N SER A 73 -17.87 0.14 -19.96
CA SER A 73 -18.27 -0.27 -21.32
C SER A 73 -19.79 -0.38 -21.51
N THR A 74 -20.56 -0.66 -20.46
CA THR A 74 -22.00 -1.00 -20.58
C THR A 74 -22.93 0.02 -19.93
N ARG A 75 -22.41 0.89 -19.07
CA ARG A 75 -23.18 1.87 -18.30
C ARG A 75 -22.76 3.30 -18.63
N SER A 76 -23.55 4.25 -18.15
CA SER A 76 -23.20 5.66 -18.29
C SER A 76 -21.91 5.99 -17.53
N LYS A 77 -21.24 7.06 -17.96
CA LYS A 77 -20.05 7.59 -17.24
C LYS A 77 -20.39 7.96 -15.79
N GLN A 78 -21.61 8.45 -15.55
CA GLN A 78 -22.10 8.78 -14.22
C GLN A 78 -22.23 7.55 -13.33
N GLU A 79 -22.87 6.47 -13.79
CA GLU A 79 -22.97 5.21 -13.04
C GLU A 79 -21.58 4.60 -12.75
N THR A 80 -20.64 4.71 -13.70
CA THR A 80 -19.27 4.23 -13.53
C THR A 80 -18.51 5.06 -12.49
N TRP A 81 -18.73 6.39 -12.49
CA TRP A 81 -18.18 7.28 -11.48
C TRP A 81 -18.76 7.01 -10.09
N GLU A 82 -20.06 6.77 -9.99
CA GLU A 82 -20.72 6.39 -8.74
C GLU A 82 -20.18 5.08 -8.18
N LEU A 83 -19.92 4.08 -9.02
CA LEU A 83 -19.24 2.85 -8.63
C LEU A 83 -17.85 3.14 -8.05
N ALA A 84 -17.03 3.95 -8.74
CA ALA A 84 -15.68 4.29 -8.29
C ALA A 84 -15.70 5.02 -6.95
N SER A 85 -16.58 6.01 -6.78
CA SER A 85 -16.74 6.75 -5.52
C SER A 85 -17.30 5.88 -4.40
N ALA A 86 -18.24 4.97 -4.68
CA ALA A 86 -18.74 4.01 -3.72
C ALA A 86 -17.66 3.02 -3.27
N ALA A 87 -16.85 2.51 -4.21
CA ALA A 87 -15.70 1.66 -3.90
C ALA A 87 -14.65 2.40 -3.07
N PHE A 88 -14.33 3.64 -3.43
CA PHE A 88 -13.41 4.50 -2.68
C PHE A 88 -13.88 4.72 -1.25
N THR A 89 -15.13 5.16 -1.06
CA THR A 89 -15.66 5.49 0.27
C THR A 89 -15.79 4.23 1.15
N THR A 90 -16.18 3.10 0.55
CA THR A 90 -16.27 1.81 1.25
C THR A 90 -14.88 1.33 1.67
N LEU A 91 -13.90 1.38 0.76
CA LEU A 91 -12.52 0.99 1.05
C LEU A 91 -11.89 1.89 2.11
N LEU A 92 -12.05 3.20 1.97
CA LEU A 92 -11.60 4.20 2.94
C LEU A 92 -12.16 3.87 4.33
N THR A 93 -13.48 3.66 4.45
CA THR A 93 -14.13 3.34 5.72
C THR A 93 -13.60 2.04 6.32
N LEU A 94 -13.55 0.96 5.53
CA LEU A 94 -13.11 -0.35 5.99
C LEU A 94 -11.64 -0.34 6.43
N VAL A 95 -10.76 0.21 5.59
CA VAL A 95 -9.31 0.21 5.86
C VAL A 95 -8.97 1.18 6.98
N THR A 96 -9.68 2.30 7.13
CA THR A 96 -9.53 3.15 8.32
C THR A 96 -9.90 2.40 9.59
N ALA A 97 -11.01 1.64 9.60
CA ALA A 97 -11.37 0.82 10.76
C ALA A 97 -10.31 -0.24 11.07
N VAL A 98 -9.82 -0.96 10.05
CA VAL A 98 -8.73 -1.94 10.20
C VAL A 98 -7.45 -1.28 10.70
N THR A 99 -7.13 -0.08 10.20
CA THR A 99 -5.95 0.68 10.61
C THR A 99 -6.01 1.06 12.08
N LEU A 100 -7.15 1.61 12.54
CA LEU A 100 -7.34 1.99 13.94
C LEU A 100 -7.31 0.76 14.87
N MET A 101 -7.99 -0.31 14.49
CA MET A 101 -7.93 -1.58 15.23
C MET A 101 -6.50 -2.11 15.30
N GLY A 102 -5.76 -2.03 14.20
CA GLY A 102 -4.36 -2.43 14.11
C GLY A 102 -3.43 -1.64 15.02
N ILE A 103 -3.60 -0.32 15.10
CA ILE A 103 -2.83 0.55 16.00
C ILE A 103 -3.08 0.18 17.46
N VAL A 104 -4.34 -0.03 17.83
CA VAL A 104 -4.72 -0.43 19.21
C VAL A 104 -4.24 -1.84 19.52
N ALA A 105 -4.33 -2.77 18.56
CA ALA A 105 -3.90 -4.15 18.72
C ALA A 105 -2.39 -4.36 18.56
N ALA A 106 -1.64 -3.35 18.11
CA ALA A 106 -0.20 -3.45 17.83
C ALA A 106 0.63 -4.07 18.98
N PRO A 107 0.43 -3.74 20.27
CA PRO A 107 1.18 -4.38 21.35
C PRO A 107 0.95 -5.89 21.41
N SER A 108 -0.30 -6.33 21.21
CA SER A 108 -0.68 -7.75 21.21
C SER A 108 -0.15 -8.47 19.97
N LEU A 109 -0.23 -7.83 18.80
CA LEU A 109 0.28 -8.37 17.54
C LEU A 109 1.79 -8.56 17.59
N VAL A 110 2.55 -7.56 18.06
CA VAL A 110 4.00 -7.64 18.20
C VAL A 110 4.39 -8.71 19.22
N TRP A 111 3.71 -8.78 20.37
CA TRP A 111 3.98 -9.81 21.38
C TRP A 111 3.73 -11.24 20.86
N LEU A 112 2.72 -11.42 20.00
CA LEU A 112 2.40 -12.70 19.38
C LEU A 112 3.41 -13.08 18.29
N LEU A 113 3.73 -12.14 17.39
CA LEU A 113 4.52 -12.38 16.18
C LEU A 113 6.03 -12.32 16.42
N ALA A 114 6.48 -11.71 17.51
CA ALA A 114 7.89 -11.61 17.88
C ALA A 114 8.16 -12.22 19.27
N PRO A 115 8.01 -13.55 19.43
CA PRO A 115 8.23 -14.20 20.72
C PRO A 115 9.65 -13.99 21.27
N GLY A 116 10.65 -13.83 20.39
CA GLY A 116 12.04 -13.52 20.77
C GLY A 116 12.23 -12.15 21.45
N LEU A 117 11.27 -11.23 21.32
CA LEU A 117 11.30 -9.91 21.96
C LEU A 117 10.63 -9.88 23.34
N ARG A 118 9.95 -10.97 23.76
CA ARG A 118 9.19 -11.01 25.02
C ARG A 118 10.04 -10.77 26.27
N GLY A 119 11.32 -11.16 26.22
CA GLY A 119 12.30 -10.89 27.29
C GLY A 119 12.98 -9.52 27.21
N GLN A 120 12.71 -8.72 26.17
CA GLN A 120 13.41 -7.48 25.84
C GLN A 120 12.44 -6.29 25.84
N ALA A 121 12.05 -5.83 27.02
CA ALA A 121 10.98 -4.84 27.20
C ALA A 121 11.16 -3.57 26.34
N ASN A 122 12.37 -3.02 26.28
CA ASN A 122 12.66 -1.83 25.48
C ASN A 122 12.48 -2.07 23.98
N GLN A 123 12.98 -3.20 23.46
CA GLN A 123 12.88 -3.52 22.03
C GLN A 123 11.43 -3.84 21.63
N LEU A 124 10.67 -4.51 22.51
CA LEU A 124 9.24 -4.76 22.33
C LEU A 124 8.45 -3.44 22.25
N ALA A 125 8.75 -2.49 23.14
CA ALA A 125 8.11 -1.17 23.16
C ALA A 125 8.43 -0.37 21.87
N THR A 126 9.70 -0.33 21.45
CA THR A 126 10.11 0.33 20.20
C THR A 126 9.42 -0.32 18.98
N THR A 127 9.40 -1.64 18.90
CA THR A 127 8.76 -2.39 17.80
C THR A 127 7.26 -2.10 17.75
N THR A 128 6.61 -2.03 18.90
CA THR A 128 5.19 -1.67 19.02
C THR A 128 4.94 -0.26 18.51
N LEU A 129 5.74 0.71 18.94
CA LEU A 129 5.63 2.10 18.49
C LEU A 129 5.81 2.22 16.97
N LEU A 130 6.83 1.56 16.41
CA LEU A 130 7.05 1.53 14.96
C LEU A 130 5.85 0.94 14.23
N THR A 131 5.30 -0.17 14.72
CA THR A 131 4.12 -0.81 14.13
C THR A 131 2.92 0.14 14.12
N GLN A 132 2.70 0.88 15.21
CA GLN A 132 1.64 1.89 15.31
C GLN A 132 1.84 3.05 14.34
N ILE A 133 3.06 3.57 14.25
CA ILE A 133 3.40 4.66 13.32
C ILE A 133 3.19 4.20 11.88
N MET A 134 3.56 2.97 11.55
CA MET A 134 3.53 2.47 10.18
C MET A 134 2.16 1.94 9.75
N PHE A 135 1.26 1.61 10.68
CA PHE A 135 -0.07 1.08 10.33
C PHE A 135 -0.87 1.96 9.35
N PRO A 136 -0.92 3.32 9.51
CA PRO A 136 -1.56 4.23 8.55
C PRO A 136 -1.09 4.10 7.10
N TYR A 137 0.11 3.56 6.85
CA TYR A 137 0.56 3.25 5.49
C TYR A 137 -0.43 2.34 4.75
N LEU A 138 -1.06 1.39 5.45
CA LEU A 138 -2.06 0.47 4.89
C LEU A 138 -3.22 1.23 4.23
N LEU A 139 -3.67 2.31 4.87
CA LEU A 139 -4.72 3.17 4.32
C LEU A 139 -4.31 3.73 2.97
N PHE A 140 -3.16 4.38 2.91
CA PHE A 140 -2.72 5.07 1.70
C PHE A 140 -2.39 4.11 0.58
N VAL A 141 -1.76 2.97 0.87
CA VAL A 141 -1.42 1.99 -0.17
C VAL A 141 -2.66 1.29 -0.73
N SER A 142 -3.68 1.01 0.08
CA SER A 142 -4.96 0.49 -0.41
C SER A 142 -5.69 1.49 -1.32
N LEU A 143 -5.73 2.77 -0.94
CA LEU A 143 -6.31 3.82 -1.79
C LEU A 143 -5.50 4.02 -3.08
N ALA A 144 -4.17 3.95 -3.01
CA ALA A 144 -3.29 3.99 -4.16
C ALA A 144 -3.53 2.82 -5.11
N ALA A 145 -3.79 1.61 -4.60
CA ALA A 145 -4.11 0.43 -5.41
C ALA A 145 -5.47 0.57 -6.11
N LEU A 146 -6.48 1.13 -5.44
CA LEU A 146 -7.76 1.44 -6.07
C LEU A 146 -7.61 2.46 -7.20
N ALA A 147 -6.91 3.57 -6.95
CA ALA A 147 -6.61 4.58 -7.96
C ALA A 147 -5.88 3.97 -9.17
N MET A 148 -4.92 3.09 -8.89
CA MET A 148 -4.18 2.34 -9.90
C MET A 148 -5.09 1.45 -10.74
N GLY A 149 -6.01 0.73 -10.09
CA GLY A 149 -7.01 -0.11 -10.75
C GLY A 149 -7.92 0.67 -11.70
N ILE A 150 -8.40 1.85 -11.27
CA ILE A 150 -9.18 2.76 -12.12
C ILE A 150 -8.36 3.22 -13.32
N LEU A 151 -7.15 3.75 -13.10
CA LEU A 151 -6.29 4.28 -14.17
C LEU A 151 -5.88 3.19 -15.17
N ASN A 152 -5.55 1.99 -14.69
CA ASN A 152 -5.23 0.84 -15.55
C ASN A 152 -6.43 0.41 -16.39
N SER A 153 -7.64 0.42 -15.83
CA SER A 153 -8.88 0.12 -16.56
C SER A 153 -9.18 1.14 -17.66
N LEU A 154 -8.67 2.37 -17.51
CA LEU A 154 -8.76 3.46 -18.48
C LEU A 154 -7.54 3.52 -19.42
N HIS A 155 -6.71 2.48 -19.44
CA HIS A 155 -5.48 2.40 -20.23
C HIS A 155 -4.42 3.48 -19.90
N SER A 156 -4.48 4.07 -18.71
CA SER A 156 -3.54 5.07 -18.21
C SER A 156 -2.49 4.42 -17.31
N PHE A 157 -1.49 3.76 -17.91
CA PHE A 157 -0.53 2.92 -17.18
C PHE A 157 0.70 3.66 -16.63
N ALA A 158 1.05 4.81 -17.20
CA ALA A 158 2.30 5.51 -16.86
C ALA A 158 2.28 6.06 -15.43
N VAL A 159 1.17 6.68 -15.03
CA VAL A 159 0.99 7.24 -13.68
C VAL A 159 1.05 6.11 -12.63
N PRO A 160 0.21 5.04 -12.71
CA PRO A 160 0.38 3.81 -11.93
C PRO A 160 1.82 3.31 -11.78
N ALA A 161 2.56 3.19 -12.87
CA ALA A 161 3.92 2.66 -12.88
C ALA A 161 4.93 3.57 -12.16
N LEU A 162 4.67 4.88 -12.10
CA LEU A 162 5.50 5.85 -11.38
C LEU A 162 5.13 5.98 -9.90
N ALA A 163 4.00 5.43 -9.45
CA ALA A 163 3.54 5.61 -8.06
C ALA A 163 4.59 5.15 -7.03
N PRO A 164 5.22 3.97 -7.18
CA PRO A 164 6.22 3.51 -6.23
C PRO A 164 7.52 4.32 -6.25
N VAL A 165 7.80 5.09 -7.31
CA VAL A 165 8.95 6.01 -7.35
C VAL A 165 8.81 7.06 -6.25
N PHE A 166 7.64 7.67 -6.09
CA PHE A 166 7.38 8.65 -5.04
C PHE A 166 7.49 8.05 -3.64
N PHE A 167 6.98 6.83 -3.46
CA PHE A 167 7.16 6.09 -2.21
C PHE A 167 8.65 5.94 -1.85
N ASN A 168 9.45 5.42 -2.79
CA ASN A 168 10.89 5.20 -2.55
C ASN A 168 11.64 6.51 -2.30
N LEU A 169 11.33 7.58 -3.05
CA LEU A 169 11.94 8.89 -2.84
C LEU A 169 11.65 9.44 -1.45
N CYS A 170 10.41 9.33 -0.96
CA CYS A 170 10.05 9.74 0.39
C CYS A 170 10.83 8.94 1.44
N VAL A 171 10.88 7.61 1.32
CA VAL A 171 11.61 6.77 2.29
C VAL A 171 13.10 7.11 2.29
N ILE A 172 13.74 7.26 1.12
CA ILE A 172 15.15 7.64 1.01
C ILE A 172 15.38 9.03 1.63
N PHE A 173 14.51 10.00 1.31
CA PHE A 173 14.60 11.35 1.87
C PHE A 173 14.52 11.33 3.41
N PHE A 174 13.59 10.59 3.99
CA PHE A 174 13.48 10.46 5.43
C PHE A 174 14.68 9.72 6.04
N ALA A 175 15.19 8.70 5.37
CA ALA A 175 16.36 7.94 5.81
C ALA A 175 17.64 8.78 5.81
N VAL A 176 17.85 9.65 4.82
CA VAL A 176 19.11 10.40 4.68
C VAL A 176 19.02 11.80 5.31
N ALA A 177 17.93 12.52 5.05
CA ALA A 177 17.83 13.93 5.41
C ALA A 177 17.14 14.14 6.76
N ILE A 178 16.17 13.28 7.14
CA ILE A 178 15.38 13.47 8.36
C ILE A 178 15.90 12.65 9.53
N SER A 179 16.46 11.45 9.27
CA SER A 179 16.97 10.57 10.32
C SER A 179 18.01 11.18 11.27
N PRO A 180 18.90 12.12 10.86
CA PRO A 180 19.85 12.73 11.77
C PRO A 180 19.21 13.62 12.85
N PHE A 181 17.93 13.99 12.68
CA PHE A 181 17.16 14.80 13.63
C PHE A 181 16.40 13.95 14.67
N PHE A 182 16.53 12.62 14.62
CA PHE A 182 15.88 11.69 15.55
C PHE A 182 16.94 10.94 16.35
N ASP A 183 16.68 10.73 17.64
CA ASP A 183 17.53 9.88 18.49
C ASP A 183 17.60 8.43 17.96
N GLN A 184 16.51 7.98 17.32
CA GLN A 184 16.41 6.69 16.67
C GLN A 184 16.05 6.88 15.19
N ALA A 185 17.03 6.69 14.31
CA ALA A 185 16.88 6.82 12.86
C ALA A 185 15.70 6.01 12.27
N ILE A 186 15.39 4.85 12.86
CA ILE A 186 14.26 3.98 12.48
C ILE A 186 12.89 4.68 12.58
N LEU A 187 12.73 5.65 13.50
CA LEU A 187 11.49 6.41 13.64
C LEU A 187 11.27 7.35 12.45
N ALA A 188 12.32 8.03 11.99
CA ALA A 188 12.26 8.86 10.80
C ALA A 188 11.85 8.04 9.58
N VAL A 189 12.42 6.84 9.41
CA VAL A 189 12.08 5.94 8.30
C VAL A 189 10.63 5.45 8.39
N ALA A 190 10.14 5.09 9.58
CA ALA A 190 8.75 4.70 9.79
C ALA A 190 7.76 5.80 9.36
N ILE A 191 8.05 7.06 9.70
CA ILE A 191 7.27 8.22 9.22
C ILE A 191 7.40 8.34 7.70
N GLY A 192 8.60 8.17 7.16
CA GLY A 192 8.87 8.19 5.72
C GLY A 192 8.05 7.18 4.92
N ILE A 193 7.75 6.01 5.49
CA ILE A 193 6.89 5.00 4.87
C ILE A 193 5.44 5.46 4.79
N VAL A 194 4.92 6.08 5.85
CA VAL A 194 3.55 6.63 5.86
C VAL A 194 3.44 7.79 4.86
N VAL A 195 4.38 8.73 4.91
CA VAL A 195 4.43 9.88 3.99
C VAL A 195 4.62 9.42 2.55
N GLY A 196 5.45 8.40 2.32
CA GLY A 196 5.63 7.79 1.00
C GLY A 196 4.35 7.15 0.48
N GLY A 197 3.59 6.45 1.33
CA GLY A 197 2.30 5.89 0.95
C GLY A 197 1.30 6.98 0.56
N LEU A 198 1.25 8.06 1.35
CA LEU A 198 0.43 9.23 1.04
C LEU A 198 0.83 9.87 -0.29
N ALA A 199 2.12 10.10 -0.53
CA ALA A 199 2.63 10.66 -1.78
C ALA A 199 2.30 9.77 -2.99
N GLN A 200 2.43 8.45 -2.83
CA GLN A 200 2.07 7.45 -3.83
C GLN A 200 0.57 7.52 -4.21
N PHE A 201 -0.31 7.78 -3.25
CA PHE A 201 -1.74 7.97 -3.53
C PHE A 201 -2.01 9.34 -4.16
N LEU A 202 -1.53 10.43 -3.56
CA LEU A 202 -1.81 11.80 -3.98
C LEU A 202 -1.39 12.08 -5.42
N MET A 203 -0.23 11.53 -5.84
CA MET A 203 0.27 11.78 -7.19
C MET A 203 -0.67 11.21 -8.30
N GLN A 204 -1.51 10.22 -7.96
CA GLN A 204 -2.47 9.62 -8.89
C GLN A 204 -3.75 10.45 -9.04
N LEU A 205 -4.10 11.27 -8.04
CA LEU A 205 -5.36 12.03 -8.02
C LEU A 205 -5.53 12.98 -9.21
N PRO A 206 -4.51 13.79 -9.60
CA PRO A 206 -4.64 14.65 -10.78
C PRO A 206 -4.96 13.87 -12.06
N SER A 207 -4.40 12.65 -12.21
CA SER A 207 -4.68 11.80 -13.37
C SER A 207 -6.12 11.29 -13.35
N LEU A 208 -6.63 10.88 -12.19
CA LEU A 208 -8.02 10.46 -12.03
C LEU A 208 -9.00 11.59 -12.40
N HIS A 209 -8.74 12.81 -11.90
CA HIS A 209 -9.53 13.98 -12.27
C HIS A 209 -9.50 14.25 -13.78
N LYS A 210 -8.34 14.17 -14.43
CA LYS A 210 -8.20 14.37 -15.88
C LYS A 210 -8.99 13.35 -16.71
N HIS A 211 -9.15 12.11 -16.23
CA HIS A 211 -9.96 11.10 -16.91
C HIS A 211 -11.46 11.19 -16.55
N GLY A 212 -11.85 12.17 -15.73
CA GLY A 212 -13.24 12.40 -15.32
C GLY A 212 -13.73 11.45 -14.24
N PHE A 213 -12.81 10.91 -13.42
CA PHE A 213 -13.13 10.10 -12.25
C PHE A 213 -12.61 10.75 -10.97
N PRO A 214 -13.03 11.99 -10.64
CA PRO A 214 -12.66 12.60 -9.37
C PRO A 214 -13.22 11.76 -8.22
N LEU A 215 -12.37 11.33 -7.29
CA LEU A 215 -12.83 10.56 -6.13
C LEU A 215 -13.68 11.46 -5.26
N SER A 216 -14.94 11.10 -5.07
CA SER A 216 -15.88 11.83 -4.23
C SER A 216 -16.35 10.98 -3.07
N TRP A 217 -16.77 11.65 -2.00
CA TRP A 217 -17.43 10.97 -0.90
C TRP A 217 -18.82 10.52 -1.35
N ASN A 218 -19.01 9.21 -1.47
CA ASN A 218 -20.29 8.61 -1.85
C ASN A 218 -20.47 7.28 -1.10
N PHE A 219 -21.00 7.35 0.13
CA PHE A 219 -21.12 6.17 0.98
C PHE A 219 -22.33 5.29 0.59
N HIS A 220 -22.10 4.38 -0.36
CA HIS A 220 -23.07 3.35 -0.76
C HIS A 220 -22.45 1.94 -0.69
N PRO A 221 -22.19 1.40 0.51
CA PRO A 221 -21.55 0.09 0.67
C PRO A 221 -22.40 -1.07 0.13
N ARG A 222 -23.72 -0.87 -0.01
CA ARG A 222 -24.65 -1.83 -0.64
C ARG A 222 -24.70 -1.73 -2.17
N HIS A 223 -23.87 -0.87 -2.78
CA HIS A 223 -23.82 -0.73 -4.23
C HIS A 223 -23.53 -2.10 -4.88
N PRO A 224 -24.30 -2.56 -5.89
CA PRO A 224 -24.16 -3.88 -6.48
C PRO A 224 -22.74 -4.20 -6.96
N GLY A 225 -22.07 -3.22 -7.57
CA GLY A 225 -20.68 -3.36 -8.00
C GLY A 225 -19.69 -3.51 -6.85
N VAL A 226 -19.88 -2.82 -5.72
CA VAL A 226 -19.02 -2.96 -4.53
C VAL A 226 -19.18 -4.34 -3.91
N LYS A 227 -20.43 -4.84 -3.83
CA LYS A 227 -20.71 -6.21 -3.36
C LYS A 227 -20.06 -7.26 -4.26
N ARG A 228 -20.11 -7.06 -5.59
CA ARG A 228 -19.46 -7.94 -6.56
C ARG A 228 -17.94 -7.93 -6.42
N MET A 229 -17.32 -6.75 -6.24
CA MET A 229 -15.89 -6.63 -5.95
C MET A 229 -15.52 -7.38 -4.66
N GLY A 230 -16.30 -7.22 -3.59
CA GLY A 230 -16.10 -7.94 -2.33
C GLY A 230 -16.13 -9.46 -2.50
N PHE A 231 -17.07 -9.98 -3.29
CA PHE A 231 -17.15 -11.42 -3.58
C PHE A 231 -15.94 -11.94 -4.36
N LEU A 232 -15.42 -11.14 -5.29
CA LEU A 232 -14.21 -11.45 -6.06
C LEU A 232 -12.93 -11.34 -5.22
N LEU A 233 -12.92 -10.52 -4.18
CA LEU A 233 -11.78 -10.39 -3.27
C LEU A 233 -11.58 -11.63 -2.39
N ILE A 234 -12.65 -12.27 -1.92
CA ILE A 234 -12.58 -13.45 -1.04
C ILE A 234 -11.65 -14.55 -1.59
N PRO A 235 -11.84 -15.08 -2.82
CA PRO A 235 -10.97 -16.12 -3.35
C PRO A 235 -9.52 -15.67 -3.53
N SER A 236 -9.30 -14.42 -3.97
CA SER A 236 -7.94 -13.87 -4.11
C SER A 236 -7.22 -13.76 -2.76
N LEU A 237 -7.92 -13.34 -1.71
CA LEU A 237 -7.39 -13.26 -0.35
C LEU A 237 -7.05 -14.65 0.21
N LEU A 238 -7.90 -15.65 -0.01
CA LEU A 238 -7.63 -17.03 0.39
C LEU A 238 -6.39 -17.59 -0.31
N GLY A 239 -6.25 -17.34 -1.61
CA GLY A 239 -5.05 -17.74 -2.37
C GLY A 239 -3.77 -17.12 -1.81
N LEU A 240 -3.80 -15.82 -1.50
CA LEU A 240 -2.65 -15.14 -0.89
C LEU A 240 -2.35 -15.63 0.52
N ALA A 241 -3.37 -15.89 1.35
CA ALA A 241 -3.20 -16.42 2.70
C ALA A 241 -2.48 -17.78 2.68
N VAL A 242 -2.84 -18.67 1.73
CA VAL A 242 -2.16 -19.96 1.55
C VAL A 242 -0.69 -19.76 1.18
N THR A 243 -0.37 -18.84 0.28
CA THR A 243 1.02 -18.53 -0.10
C THR A 243 1.82 -18.01 1.09
N GLN A 244 1.24 -17.12 1.91
CA GLN A 244 1.92 -16.57 3.09
C GLN A 244 2.16 -17.60 4.18
N ILE A 245 1.20 -18.50 4.41
CA ILE A 245 1.37 -19.64 5.32
C ILE A 245 2.51 -20.53 4.82
N ASN A 246 2.54 -20.85 3.52
CA ASN A 246 3.57 -21.70 2.94
C ASN A 246 4.97 -21.08 3.07
N LEU A 247 5.12 -19.78 2.80
CA LEU A 247 6.38 -19.06 3.00
C LEU A 247 6.81 -19.08 4.46
N THR A 248 5.88 -18.88 5.39
CA THR A 248 6.19 -18.91 6.83
C THR A 248 6.61 -20.30 7.32
N ILE A 249 6.11 -21.39 6.70
CA ILE A 249 6.50 -22.77 7.03
C ILE A 249 7.84 -23.15 6.37
N SER A 250 8.12 -22.59 5.19
CA SER A 250 9.31 -22.91 4.39
C SER A 250 10.56 -22.14 4.83
N THR A 251 10.43 -21.18 5.76
CA THR A 251 11.54 -20.37 6.33
C THR A 251 11.80 -20.77 7.77
#